data_AF-A0A0B7GSK8-F1
#
_entry.id   AF-A0A0B7GSK8-F1
#
_cell.length_a   1.000
_cell.length_b   1.000
_cell.length_c   1.000
_cell.angle_alpha   90.00
_cell.angle_beta   90.00
_cell.angle_gamma   90.00
#
_symmetry.space_group_name_H-M   'P 1'
#
loop_
_entity.id
_entity.type
_entity.pdbx_description
1 polymer ?
#
loop_
_entity_poly.entity_id
_entity_poly.type
_entity_poly.pdbx_seq_one_letter_code
_entity_poly.pdbx_strand_id
1 'polypeptide(L)'
;MTAEKENITEAIILYIKLLGKTTPCGSTYWERPCILLERIKMYDEAILICQRAVKVTMLPKVRIGDFSARLKRLIERRNRALR
;
A
#
# COMPACT_ATOMS: atom_id res chain seq x y z
N MET A 1 3.26 -20.04 -6.93
CA MET A 1 2.52 -18.94 -6.28
C MET A 1 1.19 -19.52 -5.81
N THR A 2 0.62 -19.14 -4.66
CA THR A 2 -0.71 -19.66 -4.26
C THR A 2 -1.81 -18.88 -4.97
N ALA A 3 -2.93 -19.53 -5.31
CA ALA A 3 -4.06 -18.87 -5.99
C ALA A 3 -4.58 -17.62 -5.24
N GLU A 4 -4.53 -17.64 -3.90
CA GLU A 4 -4.86 -16.48 -3.07
C GLU A 4 -3.92 -15.29 -3.31
N LYS A 5 -2.60 -15.54 -3.42
CA LYS A 5 -1.59 -14.50 -3.69
C LYS A 5 -1.78 -13.89 -5.07
N GLU A 6 -2.11 -14.71 -6.08
CA GLU A 6 -2.40 -14.25 -7.44
C GLU A 6 -3.64 -13.36 -7.48
N ASN A 7 -4.75 -13.81 -6.88
CA ASN A 7 -6.00 -13.04 -6.81
C ASN A 7 -5.83 -11.68 -6.11
N ILE A 8 -5.06 -11.64 -5.01
CA ILE A 8 -4.79 -10.37 -4.31
C ILE A 8 -3.92 -9.45 -5.18
N THR A 9 -2.96 -10.00 -5.91
CA THR A 9 -2.09 -9.22 -6.81
C THR A 9 -2.91 -8.57 -7.93
N GLU A 10 -3.77 -9.34 -8.60
CA GLU A 10 -4.64 -8.82 -9.67
C GLU A 10 -5.61 -7.75 -9.17
N ALA A 11 -6.27 -8.01 -8.03
CA ALA A 11 -7.16 -7.05 -7.40
C ALA A 11 -6.44 -5.73 -7.12
N ILE A 12 -5.18 -5.80 -6.70
CA ILE A 12 -4.37 -4.62 -6.35
C ILE A 12 -3.84 -3.90 -7.58
N ILE A 13 -3.52 -4.61 -8.66
CA ILE A 13 -3.18 -3.97 -9.94
C ILE A 13 -4.37 -3.15 -10.45
N LEU A 14 -5.58 -3.71 -10.41
CA LEU A 14 -6.80 -2.98 -10.76
C LEU A 14 -6.99 -1.77 -9.84
N TYR A 15 -6.77 -1.97 -8.54
CA TYR A 15 -6.86 -0.92 -7.55
C TYR A 15 -5.87 0.23 -7.79
N ILE A 16 -4.60 -0.08 -8.08
CA ILE A 16 -3.55 0.89 -8.42
C ILE A 16 -3.90 1.66 -9.69
N LYS A 17 -4.44 0.97 -10.71
CA LYS A 17 -4.92 1.61 -11.95
C LYS A 17 -6.02 2.62 -11.64
N LEU A 18 -6.97 2.29 -10.76
CA LEU A 18 -8.01 3.23 -10.32
C LEU A 18 -7.41 4.41 -9.54
N LEU A 19 -6.48 4.16 -8.61
CA LEU A 19 -5.72 5.20 -7.91
C LEU A 19 -4.85 6.05 -8.86
N GLY A 20 -4.54 5.59 -10.06
CA GLY A 20 -3.85 6.40 -11.08
C GLY A 20 -4.77 7.43 -11.74
N LYS A 21 -6.08 7.19 -11.71
CA LYS A 21 -7.11 8.07 -12.29
C LYS A 21 -7.68 9.04 -11.26
N THR A 22 -7.65 8.66 -9.99
CA THR A 22 -8.18 9.46 -8.89
C THR A 22 -7.21 9.49 -7.72
N THR A 23 -7.20 10.58 -6.97
CA THR A 23 -6.45 10.66 -5.71
C THR A 23 -7.44 10.62 -4.55
N PRO A 24 -7.78 9.43 -4.02
CA PRO A 24 -8.74 9.34 -2.93
C PRO A 24 -8.18 9.95 -1.65
N CYS A 25 -8.99 10.81 -1.04
CA CYS A 25 -8.66 11.54 0.19
C CYS A 25 -9.08 10.82 1.48
N GLY A 26 -9.37 9.51 1.43
CA GLY A 26 -9.76 8.71 2.60
C GLY A 26 -8.71 7.66 2.97
N SER A 27 -8.43 7.48 4.25
CA SER A 27 -7.39 6.54 4.75
C SER A 27 -7.62 5.10 4.29
N THR A 28 -8.87 4.65 4.29
CA THR A 28 -9.25 3.27 3.96
C THR A 28 -8.78 2.87 2.56
N TYR A 29 -8.73 3.83 1.63
CA TYR A 29 -8.28 3.56 0.27
C TYR A 29 -6.81 3.15 0.18
N TRP A 30 -6.02 3.54 1.17
CA TRP A 30 -4.59 3.27 1.23
C TRP A 30 -4.27 2.18 2.26
N GLU A 31 -5.00 2.13 3.38
CA GLU A 31 -4.76 1.17 4.46
C GLU A 31 -5.08 -0.26 4.06
N ARG A 32 -6.27 -0.50 3.48
CA ARG A 32 -6.73 -1.84 3.12
C ARG A 32 -5.79 -2.56 2.15
N PRO A 33 -5.39 -1.98 1.01
CA PRO A 33 -4.43 -2.64 0.12
C PRO A 33 -3.09 -2.89 0.80
N CYS A 34 -2.56 -1.94 1.60
CA CYS A 34 -1.33 -2.18 2.36
C CYS A 34 -1.44 -3.37 3.33
N ILE A 35 -2.55 -3.53 4.06
CA ILE A 35 -2.75 -4.66 4.99
C ILE A 35 -2.76 -5.98 4.22
N LEU A 36 -3.49 -6.04 3.11
CA LEU A 36 -3.62 -7.27 2.32
C LEU A 36 -2.27 -7.71 1.74
N LEU A 37 -1.51 -6.77 1.15
CA LEU A 37 -0.16 -7.03 0.62
C LEU A 37 0.82 -7.46 1.72
N GLU A 38 0.79 -6.79 2.87
CA GLU A 38 1.61 -7.11 4.03
C GLU A 38 1.34 -8.55 4.51
N ARG A 39 0.06 -8.98 4.54
CA ARG A 39 -0.34 -10.35 4.94
C ARG A 39 0.23 -11.42 4.01
N ILE A 40 0.28 -11.17 2.71
CA ILE A 40 0.84 -12.10 1.71
C ILE A 40 2.33 -11.89 1.42
N LYS A 41 3.02 -11.10 2.27
CA LYS A 41 4.46 -10.81 2.17
C LYS A 41 4.88 -10.16 0.86
N MET A 42 3.96 -9.47 0.17
CA MET A 42 4.25 -8.66 -1.01
C MET A 42 4.68 -7.26 -0.57
N TYR A 43 5.88 -7.20 0.00
CA TYR A 43 6.36 -5.99 0.66
C TYR A 43 6.65 -4.85 -0.31
N ASP A 44 7.11 -5.14 -1.52
CA ASP A 44 7.43 -4.13 -2.53
C ASP A 44 6.20 -3.34 -2.96
N GLU A 45 5.11 -4.04 -3.24
CA GLU A 45 3.83 -3.46 -3.59
C GLU A 45 3.22 -2.72 -2.40
N ALA A 46 3.32 -3.28 -1.18
CA ALA A 46 2.85 -2.61 0.03
C ALA A 46 3.58 -1.28 0.26
N ILE A 47 4.90 -1.27 0.05
CA ILE A 47 5.75 -0.07 0.15
C ILE A 47 5.31 0.97 -0.89
N LEU A 48 5.08 0.57 -2.14
CA LEU A 48 4.64 1.48 -3.20
C LEU A 48 3.33 2.19 -2.84
N ILE A 49 2.33 1.45 -2.33
CA ILE A 49 1.05 2.05 -1.88
C ILE A 49 1.30 3.01 -0.70
N CYS A 50 2.08 2.60 0.29
CA CYS A 50 2.39 3.42 1.46
C CYS A 50 3.12 4.72 1.08
N GLN A 51 4.07 4.67 0.15
CA GLN A 51 4.77 5.86 -0.35
C GLN A 51 3.81 6.84 -1.03
N ARG A 52 2.85 6.34 -1.82
CA ARG A 52 1.81 7.19 -2.42
C ARG A 52 0.91 7.81 -1.36
N ALA A 53 0.49 7.04 -0.36
CA ALA A 53 -0.32 7.54 0.75
C ALA A 53 0.37 8.67 1.53
N VAL A 54 1.68 8.55 1.79
CA VAL A 54 2.49 9.61 2.42
C VAL A 54 2.53 10.89 1.57
N LYS A 55 2.47 10.80 0.24
CA LYS A 55 2.37 12.00 -0.61
C LYS A 55 0.97 12.63 -0.52
N VAL A 56 -0.06 11.82 -0.37
CA VAL A 56 -1.46 12.29 -0.26
C VAL A 56 -1.72 13.00 1.07
N THR A 57 -1.06 12.61 2.17
CA THR A 57 -1.14 13.34 3.44
C THR A 57 -0.61 14.77 3.35
N MET A 58 0.25 15.07 2.38
CA MET A 58 0.82 16.39 2.16
C MET A 58 -0.07 17.29 1.29
N LEU A 59 -1.17 16.78 0.74
CA LEU A 59 -2.08 17.57 -0.09
C LEU A 59 -2.94 18.51 0.76
N PRO A 60 -3.21 19.73 0.25
CA PRO A 60 -4.04 20.69 0.98
C PRO A 60 -5.46 20.13 1.18
N LYS A 61 -6.01 20.37 2.37
CA LYS A 61 -7.38 19.96 2.76
C LYS A 61 -7.63 18.44 2.77
N VAL A 62 -6.59 17.62 2.67
CA VAL A 62 -6.67 16.17 2.89
C VAL A 62 -6.37 15.85 4.34
N ARG A 63 -7.21 15.02 4.98
CA ARG A 63 -6.97 14.49 6.33
C ARG A 63 -7.11 12.98 6.30
N ILE A 64 -5.99 12.30 6.04
CA ILE A 64 -5.89 10.84 6.17
C ILE A 64 -4.87 10.50 7.25
N GLY A 65 -4.87 9.23 7.69
CA GLY A 65 -3.96 8.74 8.72
C GLY A 65 -2.48 8.87 8.32
N ASP A 66 -1.59 8.78 9.31
CA ASP A 66 -0.16 8.76 9.07
C ASP A 66 0.30 7.38 8.57
N PHE A 67 0.95 7.36 7.41
CA PHE A 67 1.49 6.15 6.78
C PHE A 67 3.01 5.99 6.97
N SER A 68 3.69 6.97 7.59
CA SER A 68 5.16 6.98 7.74
C SER A 68 5.66 5.80 8.58
N ALA A 69 5.02 5.54 9.73
CA ALA A 69 5.37 4.44 10.62
C ALA A 69 5.18 3.08 9.94
N ARG A 70 4.11 2.92 9.16
CA ARG A 70 3.85 1.70 8.37
C ARG A 70 4.89 1.53 7.27
N LEU A 71 5.22 2.59 6.54
CA LEU A 71 6.25 2.55 5.50
C LEU A 71 7.59 2.09 6.06
N LYS A 72 8.03 2.66 7.19
CA LYS A 72 9.27 2.24 7.87
C LYS A 72 9.24 0.75 8.23
N ARG A 73 8.15 0.28 8.86
CA ARG A 73 7.98 -1.14 9.22
C ARG A 73 8.02 -2.06 8.00
N LEU A 74 7.40 -1.68 6.89
CA LEU A 74 7.38 -2.48 5.66
C LEU A 74 8.78 -2.59 5.04
N ILE A 75 9.56 -1.50 5.01
CA ILE A 75 10.95 -1.51 4.53
C ILE A 75 11.81 -2.45 5.39
N GLU A 76 11.68 -2.38 6.71
CA GLU A 76 12.40 -3.28 7.62
C GLU A 76 12.02 -4.76 7.39
N ARG A 77 10.73 -5.06 7.19
CA ARG A 77 10.26 -6.43 6.91
C ARG A 77 10.73 -6.94 5.55
N ARG A 78 10.70 -6.10 4.51
CA ARG A 78 11.25 -6.41 3.18
C ARG A 78 12.72 -6.80 3.29
N ASN A 79 13.53 -5.97 3.97
CA ASN A 79 14.95 -6.21 4.13
C ASN A 79 15.26 -7.50 4.91
N ARG A 80 14.41 -7.89 5.87
CA ARG A 80 14.54 -9.17 6.58
C ARG A 80 14.17 -10.38 5.71
N ALA A 81 13.24 -10.22 4.77
CA ALA A 81 12.80 -11.30 3.88
C ALA A 81 13.76 -11.55 2.70
N LEU A 82 14.69 -10.62 2.43
CA LEU A 82 15.74 -10.73 1.41
C LEU A 82 17.07 -11.28 1.97
N ARG A 83 17.16 -11.47 3.28
CA ARG A 83 18.29 -12.13 3.96
C ARG A 83 18.01 -13.62 4.08
#